data_AF-A0A081AU19-F1
#
_entry.id   AF-A0A081AU19-F1
#
_cell.length_a   1.000
_cell.length_b   1.000
_cell.length_c   1.000
_cell.angle_alpha   90.00
_cell.angle_beta   90.00
_cell.angle_gamma   90.00
#
_symmetry.space_group_name_H-M   'P 1'
#
loop_
_entity.id
_entity.type
_entity.pdbx_description
1 polymer ?
#
loop_
_entity_poly.entity_id
_entity_poly.type
_entity_poly.pdbx_seq_one_letter_code
_entity_poly.pdbx_strand_id
1 'polypeptide(L)'
;MNIMTPLQLAYVGGNCAVAQELEEWGGDFALTPFHLAAARNNVLAVRKFIAGKTDTDCLGEMGYVGVNRRTPLHCATISGATEAVDVLLEGGADPNFQDVRGRSPLHWAAKLNKLEVVRSLLRANADPNLADGEFMTPLMCAASALDASRELVSELTTVGGDIGYQLPTTGDTALHVAVREENEASALAVLASGGDLMRMNNEGLRPLDCTASTRLLFELKRAAGQRDVMISYTHSHLGFARKLRQSLEEANVTTWLDLMDPSGIGGGAVWREEIARGITNASVVLCILTEDYASSEWCLKELALAKQVGTPILAVSTEGAIVDENLQVYLYTRQIVPFEPSIVGLRRDGGRVEYDYDESRYWWSQFHLLLDGVRDEVEKRRYFTEQKNVASSRNLDLDGGGADRGAGSSSPGTILQTLGDARLSPVSSSWDPASSYIPSDLQEGQFIFLSNGDKHIPFAQKLTSQLQEAGIACYSGHNINGQDFNTRIQIAQETILRCSCFVVLVSRQTMGSELVRDQLAFAEDKGRPIFPIVLNDLNPG
;
A
#
# COMPACT_ATOMS: atom_id res chain seq x y z
N MET A 1 -19.04 53.95 25.68
CA MET A 1 -18.01 53.78 24.63
C MET A 1 -18.35 52.49 23.91
N ASN A 2 -18.85 52.56 22.68
CA ASN A 2 -19.06 51.39 21.84
C ASN A 2 -17.69 50.97 21.29
N ILE A 3 -17.06 50.01 21.95
CA ILE A 3 -15.78 49.47 21.49
C ILE A 3 -16.13 48.32 20.54
N MET A 4 -16.21 48.61 19.24
CA MET A 4 -16.32 47.53 18.25
C MET A 4 -15.03 46.71 18.26
N THR A 5 -15.16 45.38 18.27
CA THR A 5 -14.00 44.49 18.20
C THR A 5 -13.34 44.58 16.82
N PRO A 6 -12.04 44.23 16.68
CA PRO A 6 -11.38 44.16 15.37
C PRO A 6 -12.13 43.27 14.36
N LEU A 7 -12.75 42.19 14.86
CA LEU A 7 -13.60 41.32 14.07
C LEU A 7 -14.87 42.04 13.58
N GLN A 8 -15.57 42.77 14.46
CA GLN A 8 -16.70 43.62 14.08
C GLN A 8 -16.32 44.65 13.03
N LEU A 9 -15.15 45.26 13.17
CA LEU A 9 -14.66 46.26 12.23
C LEU A 9 -14.35 45.63 10.86
N ALA A 10 -13.83 44.40 10.84
CA ALA A 10 -13.57 43.65 9.61
C ALA A 10 -14.87 43.31 8.86
N TYR A 11 -15.91 42.84 9.56
CA TYR A 11 -17.21 42.57 8.95
C TYR A 11 -17.93 43.83 8.47
N VAL A 12 -17.94 44.89 9.28
CA VAL A 12 -18.54 46.18 8.89
C VAL A 12 -17.78 46.83 7.73
N GLY A 13 -16.47 46.60 7.64
CA GLY A 13 -15.63 47.02 6.52
C GLY A 13 -15.73 46.14 5.28
N GLY A 14 -16.50 45.03 5.30
CA GLY A 14 -16.64 44.09 4.18
C GLY A 14 -15.41 43.22 3.91
N ASN A 15 -14.44 43.16 4.83
CA ASN A 15 -13.22 42.37 4.69
C ASN A 15 -13.41 40.96 5.23
N CYS A 16 -14.15 40.13 4.48
CA CYS A 16 -14.50 38.75 4.89
C CYS A 16 -13.27 37.84 5.09
N ALA A 17 -12.20 38.01 4.31
CA ALA A 17 -10.99 37.20 4.45
C ALA A 17 -10.26 37.45 5.79
N VAL A 18 -10.14 38.71 6.19
CA VAL A 18 -9.54 39.09 7.49
C VAL A 18 -10.45 38.65 8.64
N ALA A 19 -11.77 38.72 8.45
CA ALA A 19 -12.71 38.23 9.44
C ALA A 19 -12.59 36.71 9.66
N GLN A 20 -12.50 35.94 8.58
CA GLN A 20 -12.34 34.48 8.64
C GLN A 20 -11.04 34.07 9.35
N GLU A 21 -9.92 34.71 9.03
CA GLU A 21 -8.65 34.52 9.76
C GLU A 21 -8.82 34.88 11.25
N LEU A 22 -9.41 36.04 11.56
CA LEU A 22 -9.64 36.43 12.95
C LEU A 22 -10.53 35.42 13.70
N GLU A 23 -11.52 34.80 13.04
CA GLU A 23 -12.36 33.74 13.63
C GLU A 23 -11.58 32.43 13.86
N GLU A 24 -10.75 32.04 12.90
CA GLU A 24 -9.84 30.89 13.00
C GLU A 24 -8.86 31.03 14.16
N TRP A 25 -8.37 32.25 14.40
CA TRP A 25 -7.50 32.60 15.54
C TRP A 25 -8.25 32.98 16.82
N GLY A 26 -9.58 32.81 16.88
CA GLY A 26 -10.33 32.91 18.14
C GLY A 26 -11.08 34.22 18.42
N GLY A 27 -11.18 35.13 17.45
CA GLY A 27 -11.97 36.37 17.56
C GLY A 27 -13.47 36.12 17.74
N ASP A 28 -14.14 36.94 18.57
CA ASP A 28 -15.59 36.93 18.75
C ASP A 28 -16.13 38.37 18.99
N PHE A 29 -17.43 38.55 18.81
CA PHE A 29 -18.20 39.79 18.82
C PHE A 29 -18.66 40.24 20.22
N ALA A 30 -18.64 39.33 21.21
CA ALA A 30 -19.14 39.59 22.56
C ALA A 30 -18.14 39.13 23.63
N LEU A 31 -16.95 39.74 23.66
CA LEU A 31 -16.01 39.56 24.76
C LEU A 31 -16.50 40.34 25.98
N THR A 32 -17.26 39.68 26.85
CA THR A 32 -17.45 40.16 28.23
C THR A 32 -16.06 40.40 28.86
N PRO A 33 -15.94 41.30 29.85
CA PRO A 33 -14.70 41.45 30.61
C PRO A 33 -14.17 40.13 31.19
N PHE A 34 -15.07 39.18 31.47
CA PHE A 34 -14.72 37.86 31.99
C PHE A 34 -14.04 36.98 30.93
N HIS A 35 -14.57 36.91 29.71
CA HIS A 35 -13.93 36.23 28.58
C HIS A 35 -12.54 36.79 28.28
N LEU A 36 -12.39 38.13 28.32
CA LEU A 36 -11.08 38.77 28.11
C LEU A 36 -10.09 38.45 29.24
N ALA A 37 -10.56 38.41 30.49
CA ALA A 37 -9.74 38.01 31.62
C ALA A 37 -9.26 36.56 31.50
N ALA A 38 -10.15 35.66 31.06
CA ALA A 38 -9.82 34.26 30.78
C ALA A 38 -8.79 34.13 29.65
N ALA A 39 -9.02 34.79 28.50
CA ALA A 39 -8.10 34.76 27.37
C ALA A 39 -6.69 35.30 27.70
N ARG A 40 -6.60 36.33 28.56
CA ARG A 40 -5.32 36.96 28.96
C ARG A 40 -4.59 36.24 30.10
N ASN A 41 -5.08 35.09 30.55
CA ASN A 41 -4.57 34.39 31.73
C ASN A 41 -4.55 35.25 33.01
N ASN A 42 -5.52 36.17 33.17
CA ASN A 42 -5.60 37.03 34.35
C ASN A 42 -6.35 36.32 35.49
N VAL A 43 -5.65 35.43 36.17
CA VAL A 43 -6.20 34.57 37.25
C VAL A 43 -6.89 35.39 38.35
N LEU A 44 -6.34 36.54 38.75
CA LEU A 44 -6.92 37.38 39.79
C LEU A 44 -8.28 37.94 39.37
N ALA A 45 -8.40 38.40 38.13
CA ALA A 45 -9.66 38.89 37.59
C ALA A 45 -10.67 37.74 37.46
N VAL A 46 -10.25 36.58 36.94
CA VAL A 46 -11.10 35.38 36.80
C VAL A 46 -11.65 34.94 38.17
N ARG A 47 -10.80 34.81 39.20
CA ARG A 47 -11.24 34.47 40.57
C ARG A 47 -12.21 35.51 41.14
N LYS A 48 -12.00 36.80 40.84
CA LYS A 48 -12.91 37.87 41.27
C LYS A 48 -14.29 37.75 40.63
N PHE A 49 -14.37 37.40 39.34
CA PHE A 49 -15.65 37.17 38.66
C PHE A 49 -16.38 35.93 39.18
N ILE A 50 -15.66 34.83 39.41
CA ILE A 50 -16.21 33.60 40.01
C ILE A 50 -16.73 33.88 41.43
N ALA A 51 -15.95 34.59 42.27
CA ALA A 51 -16.39 35.01 43.60
C ALA A 51 -17.63 35.92 43.56
N GLY A 52 -17.76 36.72 42.50
CA GLY A 52 -18.94 37.53 42.20
C GLY A 52 -20.17 36.74 41.74
N LYS A 53 -20.11 35.40 41.73
CA LYS A 53 -21.16 34.49 41.21
C LYS A 53 -21.53 34.79 39.76
N THR A 54 -20.54 35.20 38.96
CA THR A 54 -20.72 35.31 37.51
C THR A 54 -20.86 33.90 36.95
N ASP A 55 -21.79 33.70 36.01
CA ASP A 55 -21.95 32.42 35.33
C ASP A 55 -20.64 32.05 34.60
N THR A 56 -20.11 30.86 34.90
CA THR A 56 -18.85 30.36 34.34
C THR A 56 -18.96 30.00 32.86
N ASP A 57 -20.16 29.61 32.42
CA ASP A 57 -20.45 29.24 31.03
C ASP A 57 -21.19 30.35 30.29
N CYS A 58 -20.96 31.61 30.71
CA CYS A 58 -21.59 32.75 30.07
C CYS A 58 -21.20 32.81 28.58
N LEU A 59 -22.17 33.15 27.72
CA LEU A 59 -21.94 33.30 26.27
C LEU A 59 -21.86 34.76 25.83
N GLY A 60 -21.98 35.67 26.79
CA GLY A 60 -22.11 37.10 26.56
C GLY A 60 -22.76 37.82 27.74
N GLU A 61 -22.99 39.12 27.60
CA GLU A 61 -23.54 39.99 28.64
C GLU A 61 -24.71 40.81 28.08
N MET A 62 -25.62 41.25 28.97
CA MET A 62 -26.70 42.19 28.66
C MET A 62 -27.64 41.75 27.51
N GLY A 63 -27.83 40.44 27.34
CA GLY A 63 -28.70 39.86 26.31
C GLY A 63 -28.06 39.71 24.92
N TYR A 64 -26.79 40.09 24.76
CA TYR A 64 -26.01 39.81 23.56
C TYR A 64 -25.22 38.51 23.75
N VAL A 65 -25.27 37.62 22.76
CA VAL A 65 -24.55 36.34 22.74
C VAL A 65 -23.47 36.40 21.67
N GLY A 66 -22.28 35.88 21.95
CA GLY A 66 -21.19 35.75 20.97
C GLY A 66 -21.63 34.91 19.78
N VAL A 67 -21.15 35.27 18.58
CA VAL A 67 -21.58 34.61 17.33
C VAL A 67 -21.22 33.12 17.36
N ASN A 68 -20.07 32.81 17.94
CA ASN A 68 -19.57 31.44 18.05
C ASN A 68 -20.09 30.69 19.29
N ARG A 69 -20.87 31.35 20.16
CA ARG A 69 -21.34 30.78 21.44
C ARG A 69 -20.22 30.13 22.26
N ARG A 70 -19.05 30.80 22.30
CA ARG A 70 -17.91 30.37 23.10
C ARG A 70 -18.07 30.83 24.55
N THR A 71 -17.63 30.01 25.49
CA THR A 71 -17.55 30.34 26.92
C THR A 71 -16.18 30.93 27.28
N PRO A 72 -15.99 31.53 28.47
CA PRO A 72 -14.68 31.93 28.96
C PRO A 72 -13.65 30.79 28.92
N LEU A 73 -14.09 29.55 29.17
CA LEU A 73 -13.23 28.36 29.11
C LEU A 73 -12.74 28.07 27.68
N HIS A 74 -13.57 28.27 26.65
CA HIS A 74 -13.12 28.20 25.25
C HIS A 74 -12.05 29.25 24.95
N CYS A 75 -12.27 30.49 25.37
CA CYS A 75 -11.30 31.57 25.13
C CYS A 75 -9.97 31.33 25.84
N ALA A 76 -9.98 30.87 27.09
CA ALA A 76 -8.76 30.50 27.81
C ALA A 76 -8.04 29.32 27.14
N THR A 77 -8.80 28.35 26.62
CA THR A 77 -8.24 27.19 25.91
C THR A 77 -7.57 27.58 24.61
N ILE A 78 -8.24 28.41 23.79
CA ILE A 78 -7.71 28.88 22.50
C ILE A 78 -6.42 29.71 22.70
N SER A 79 -6.37 30.54 23.74
CA SER A 79 -5.17 31.33 24.04
C SER A 79 -4.05 30.52 24.72
N GLY A 80 -4.32 29.30 25.19
CA GLY A 80 -3.39 28.50 25.97
C GLY A 80 -3.17 29.01 27.40
N ALA A 81 -4.15 29.73 27.96
CA ALA A 81 -4.12 30.25 29.33
C ALA A 81 -4.40 29.16 30.37
N THR A 82 -3.41 28.31 30.63
CA THR A 82 -3.50 27.12 31.50
C THR A 82 -4.02 27.42 32.91
N GLU A 83 -3.48 28.44 33.57
CA GLU A 83 -3.88 28.79 34.94
C GLU A 83 -5.33 29.29 34.99
N ALA A 84 -5.75 30.07 33.99
CA ALA A 84 -7.14 30.49 33.88
C ALA A 84 -8.08 29.31 33.59
N VAL A 85 -7.67 28.34 32.78
CA VAL A 85 -8.41 27.08 32.56
C VAL A 85 -8.62 26.36 33.88
N ASP A 86 -7.56 26.14 34.66
CA ASP A 86 -7.65 25.46 35.96
C ASP A 86 -8.62 26.17 36.90
N VAL A 87 -8.53 27.50 37.00
CA VAL A 87 -9.41 28.30 37.87
C VAL A 87 -10.87 28.26 37.40
N LEU A 88 -11.12 28.25 36.09
CA LEU A 88 -12.47 28.16 35.54
C LEU A 88 -13.09 26.79 35.82
N LEU A 89 -12.32 25.72 35.67
CA LEU A 89 -12.73 24.34 35.96
C LEU A 89 -12.98 24.16 37.48
N GLU A 90 -12.10 24.68 38.34
CA GLU A 90 -12.33 24.78 39.80
C GLU A 90 -13.62 25.55 40.13
N GLY A 91 -13.94 26.56 39.32
CA GLY A 91 -15.13 27.39 39.43
C GLY A 91 -16.42 26.73 38.96
N GLY A 92 -16.35 25.52 38.40
CA GLY A 92 -17.52 24.77 37.91
C GLY A 92 -17.89 25.04 36.44
N ALA A 93 -16.97 25.57 35.62
CA ALA A 93 -17.17 25.65 34.17
C ALA A 93 -17.33 24.25 33.57
N ASP A 94 -18.26 24.10 32.62
CA ASP A 94 -18.49 22.82 31.94
C ASP A 94 -17.38 22.54 30.90
N PRO A 95 -16.53 21.51 31.10
CA PRO A 95 -15.47 21.17 30.17
C PRO A 95 -15.98 20.58 28.84
N ASN A 96 -17.26 20.19 28.78
CA ASN A 96 -17.91 19.60 27.60
C ASN A 96 -18.84 20.57 26.88
N PHE A 97 -18.91 21.83 27.32
CA PHE A 97 -19.75 22.84 26.67
C PHE A 97 -19.40 22.96 25.18
N GLN A 98 -20.39 22.90 24.30
CA GLN A 98 -20.16 22.95 22.85
C GLN A 98 -20.43 24.34 22.26
N ASP A 99 -19.50 24.84 21.46
CA ASP A 99 -19.65 26.05 20.67
C ASP A 99 -20.66 25.86 19.50
N VAL A 100 -20.86 26.89 18.67
CA VAL A 100 -21.81 26.82 17.54
C VAL A 100 -21.51 25.70 16.53
N ARG A 101 -20.26 25.25 16.45
CA ARG A 101 -19.81 24.14 15.59
C ARG A 101 -19.84 22.79 16.30
N GLY A 102 -20.37 22.73 17.53
CA GLY A 102 -20.33 21.51 18.33
C GLY A 102 -18.98 21.25 18.99
N ARG A 103 -18.00 22.17 18.90
CA ARG A 103 -16.67 21.93 19.44
C ARG A 103 -16.62 22.27 20.92
N SER A 104 -16.14 21.33 21.72
CA SER A 104 -15.84 21.57 23.13
C SER A 104 -14.47 22.23 23.32
N PRO A 105 -14.15 22.74 24.52
CA PRO A 105 -12.79 23.19 24.85
C PRO A 105 -11.73 22.15 24.51
N LEU A 106 -11.99 20.86 24.75
CA LEU A 106 -11.02 19.79 24.45
C LEU A 106 -10.71 19.68 22.94
N HIS A 107 -11.70 19.89 22.06
CA HIS A 107 -11.47 19.95 20.61
C HIS A 107 -10.50 21.07 20.23
N TRP A 108 -10.69 22.26 20.81
CA TRP A 108 -9.84 23.41 20.56
C TRP A 108 -8.43 23.21 21.13
N ALA A 109 -8.31 22.68 22.34
CA ALA A 109 -7.02 22.36 22.95
C ALA A 109 -6.23 21.35 22.11
N ALA A 110 -6.91 20.32 21.62
CA ALA A 110 -6.34 19.28 20.77
C ALA A 110 -5.90 19.84 19.41
N LYS A 111 -6.77 20.61 18.74
CA LYS A 111 -6.50 21.24 17.44
C LYS A 111 -5.33 22.24 17.48
N LEU A 112 -5.17 22.94 18.60
CA LEU A 112 -4.13 23.97 18.78
C LEU A 112 -2.88 23.45 19.52
N ASN A 113 -2.77 22.13 19.68
CA ASN A 113 -1.65 21.44 20.33
C ASN A 113 -1.31 21.99 21.74
N LYS A 114 -2.33 22.32 22.54
CA LYS A 114 -2.18 22.88 23.89
C LYS A 114 -2.13 21.77 24.95
N LEU A 115 -1.01 21.03 25.00
CA LEU A 115 -0.85 19.84 25.85
C LEU A 115 -1.24 20.06 27.32
N GLU A 116 -0.76 21.13 27.95
CA GLU A 116 -1.08 21.42 29.36
C GLU A 116 -2.57 21.70 29.58
N VAL A 117 -3.23 22.38 28.63
CA VAL A 117 -4.67 22.61 28.69
C VAL A 117 -5.45 21.31 28.50
N VAL A 118 -5.00 20.44 27.57
CA VAL A 118 -5.58 19.10 27.39
C VAL A 118 -5.53 18.32 28.70
N ARG A 119 -4.39 18.31 29.40
CA ARG A 119 -4.25 17.64 30.70
C ARG A 119 -5.22 18.20 31.75
N SER A 120 -5.34 19.52 31.85
CA SER A 120 -6.30 20.16 32.78
C SER A 120 -7.75 19.79 32.48
N LEU A 121 -8.15 19.82 31.20
CA LEU A 121 -9.50 19.46 30.76
C LEU A 121 -9.82 17.98 31.03
N LEU A 122 -8.88 17.07 30.71
CA LEU A 122 -9.06 15.64 30.96
C LEU A 122 -9.16 15.33 32.47
N ARG A 123 -8.38 16.02 33.31
CA ARG A 123 -8.50 15.92 34.79
C ARG A 123 -9.85 16.39 35.32
N ALA A 124 -10.48 17.33 34.62
CA ALA A 124 -11.81 17.84 34.94
C ALA A 124 -12.95 17.04 34.27
N ASN A 125 -12.70 15.81 33.81
CA ASN A 125 -13.69 14.94 33.18
C ASN A 125 -14.26 15.47 31.84
N ALA A 126 -13.43 16.16 31.05
CA ALA A 126 -13.74 16.36 29.63
C ALA A 126 -13.86 15.01 28.91
N ASP A 127 -14.87 14.85 28.07
CA ASP A 127 -15.12 13.64 27.30
C ASP A 127 -14.20 13.60 26.06
N PRO A 128 -13.25 12.63 26.00
CA PRO A 128 -12.31 12.52 24.88
C PRO A 128 -12.95 12.00 23.58
N ASN A 129 -14.20 11.52 23.63
CA ASN A 129 -14.93 10.95 22.49
C ASN A 129 -16.13 11.80 22.06
N LEU A 130 -16.36 12.95 22.70
CA LEU A 130 -17.42 13.87 22.30
C LEU A 130 -17.18 14.31 20.86
N ALA A 131 -18.17 14.14 19.99
CA ALA A 131 -18.05 14.51 18.59
C ALA A 131 -18.56 15.94 18.34
N ASP A 132 -17.84 16.71 17.51
CA ASP A 132 -18.31 18.02 17.05
C ASP A 132 -19.39 17.92 15.96
N GLY A 133 -19.83 19.06 15.42
CA GLY A 133 -20.85 19.11 14.38
C GLY A 133 -20.44 18.47 13.04
N GLU A 134 -19.15 18.20 12.84
CA GLU A 134 -18.60 17.48 11.69
C GLU A 134 -18.29 16.01 12.05
N PHE A 135 -18.77 15.55 13.20
CA PHE A 135 -18.52 14.23 13.79
C PHE A 135 -17.05 13.96 14.17
N MET A 136 -16.22 15.00 14.24
CA MET A 136 -14.81 14.87 14.59
C MET A 136 -14.67 14.77 16.11
N THR A 137 -13.89 13.79 16.58
CA THR A 137 -13.48 13.71 18.00
C THR A 137 -12.29 14.65 18.26
N PRO A 138 -11.98 14.99 19.53
CA PRO A 138 -10.79 15.74 19.87
C PRO A 138 -9.50 15.13 19.30
N LEU A 139 -9.40 13.80 19.27
CA LEU A 139 -8.25 13.10 18.69
C LEU A 139 -8.16 13.30 17.17
N MET A 140 -9.29 13.30 16.45
CA MET A 140 -9.31 13.65 15.02
C MET A 140 -8.98 15.12 14.78
N CYS A 141 -9.42 16.03 15.65
CA CYS A 141 -9.02 17.44 15.60
C CYS A 141 -7.51 17.63 15.84
N ALA A 142 -6.91 16.86 16.75
CA ALA A 142 -5.45 16.81 16.88
C ALA A 142 -4.79 16.28 15.60
N ALA A 143 -5.31 15.19 15.04
CA ALA A 143 -4.76 14.63 13.80
C ALA A 143 -4.82 15.59 12.60
N SER A 144 -5.85 16.45 12.54
CA SER A 144 -6.00 17.53 11.56
C SER A 144 -5.18 18.78 11.87
N ALA A 145 -4.59 18.91 13.06
CA ALA A 145 -3.74 20.03 13.42
C ALA A 145 -2.44 20.05 12.61
N LEU A 146 -1.72 21.17 12.59
CA LEU A 146 -0.46 21.34 11.87
C LEU A 146 0.75 20.70 12.57
N ASP A 147 0.69 20.45 13.89
CA ASP A 147 1.86 20.05 14.68
C ASP A 147 1.52 19.15 15.88
N ALA A 148 0.58 18.21 15.75
CA ALA A 148 0.18 17.41 16.92
C ALA A 148 1.35 16.62 17.51
N SER A 149 1.62 16.89 18.79
CA SER A 149 2.69 16.21 19.51
C SER A 149 2.31 14.76 19.82
N ARG A 150 3.31 13.86 19.80
CA ARG A 150 3.14 12.46 20.23
C ARG A 150 2.56 12.36 21.64
N GLU A 151 3.01 13.24 22.53
CA GLU A 151 2.54 13.31 23.91
C GLU A 151 1.05 13.63 23.98
N LEU A 152 0.57 14.60 23.18
CA LEU A 152 -0.86 14.95 23.16
C LEU A 152 -1.75 13.79 22.71
N VAL A 153 -1.37 13.10 21.64
CA VAL A 153 -2.13 11.93 21.18
C VAL A 153 -2.07 10.80 22.20
N SER A 154 -0.90 10.59 22.83
CA SER A 154 -0.77 9.60 23.91
C SER A 154 -1.67 9.92 25.10
N GLU A 155 -1.77 11.18 25.53
CA GLU A 155 -2.64 11.56 26.67
C GLU A 155 -4.12 11.30 26.34
N LEU A 156 -4.59 11.74 25.16
CA LEU A 156 -5.98 11.52 24.73
C LEU A 156 -6.34 10.03 24.67
N THR A 157 -5.42 9.20 24.21
CA THR A 157 -5.62 7.75 24.07
C THR A 157 -5.58 7.03 25.41
N THR A 158 -4.72 7.44 26.33
CA THR A 158 -4.66 6.85 27.69
C THR A 158 -5.94 7.06 28.49
N VAL A 159 -6.67 8.16 28.24
CA VAL A 159 -7.94 8.49 28.91
C VAL A 159 -9.15 7.83 28.21
N GLY A 160 -8.91 7.06 27.15
CA GLY A 160 -9.96 6.31 26.44
C GLY A 160 -10.48 7.00 25.17
N GLY A 161 -9.72 7.95 24.61
CA GLY A 161 -9.97 8.47 23.26
C GLY A 161 -9.83 7.37 22.21
N ASP A 162 -10.88 7.17 21.40
CA ASP A 162 -10.93 6.13 20.39
C ASP A 162 -10.11 6.52 19.13
N ILE A 163 -8.94 5.91 18.98
CA ILE A 163 -8.07 6.06 17.80
C ILE A 163 -8.70 5.43 16.56
N GLY A 164 -9.45 4.34 16.76
CA GLY A 164 -10.08 3.55 15.73
C GLY A 164 -11.42 4.12 15.26
N TYR A 165 -11.89 5.21 15.88
CA TYR A 165 -13.13 5.86 15.52
C TYR A 165 -13.13 6.23 14.03
N GLN A 166 -14.23 5.89 13.35
CA GLN A 166 -14.43 6.18 11.94
C GLN A 166 -15.49 7.26 11.77
N LEU A 167 -15.16 8.26 10.98
CA LEU A 167 -16.11 9.29 10.57
C LEU A 167 -17.34 8.65 9.93
N PRO A 168 -18.57 8.93 10.39
CA PRO A 168 -19.77 8.37 9.77
C PRO A 168 -19.96 8.75 8.30
N THR A 169 -19.38 9.89 7.88
CA THR A 169 -19.49 10.43 6.53
C THR A 169 -18.55 9.71 5.56
N THR A 170 -17.25 9.64 5.86
CA THR A 170 -16.22 9.12 4.94
C THR A 170 -15.63 7.77 5.37
N GLY A 171 -15.85 7.33 6.61
CA GLY A 171 -15.21 6.16 7.19
C GLY A 171 -13.75 6.39 7.59
N ASP A 172 -13.27 7.63 7.48
CA ASP A 172 -11.90 7.98 7.78
C ASP A 172 -11.60 7.88 9.27
N THR A 173 -10.44 7.33 9.60
CA THR A 173 -9.88 7.35 10.96
C THR A 173 -9.05 8.61 11.18
N ALA A 174 -8.62 8.85 12.41
CA ALA A 174 -7.67 9.93 12.71
C ALA A 174 -6.39 9.86 11.85
N LEU A 175 -5.92 8.64 11.54
CA LEU A 175 -4.75 8.47 10.69
C LEU A 175 -5.02 8.86 9.23
N HIS A 176 -6.19 8.53 8.67
CA HIS A 176 -6.58 9.00 7.34
C HIS A 176 -6.59 10.53 7.29
N VAL A 177 -7.14 11.18 8.33
CA VAL A 177 -7.18 12.64 8.41
C VAL A 177 -5.77 13.24 8.43
N ALA A 178 -4.88 12.77 9.31
CA ALA A 178 -3.50 13.28 9.36
C ALA A 178 -2.75 13.11 8.04
N VAL A 179 -2.97 11.98 7.35
CA VAL A 179 -2.30 11.68 6.08
C VAL A 179 -2.83 12.53 4.93
N ARG A 180 -4.14 12.81 4.90
CA ARG A 180 -4.77 13.64 3.86
C ARG A 180 -4.38 15.12 3.97
N GLU A 181 -4.15 15.60 5.18
CA GLU A 181 -3.60 16.93 5.45
C GLU A 181 -2.07 17.00 5.22
N GLU A 182 -1.46 15.91 4.74
CA GLU A 182 -0.02 15.75 4.52
C GLU A 182 0.84 16.06 5.76
N ASN A 183 0.30 15.82 6.96
CA ASN A 183 1.00 16.11 8.19
C ASN A 183 1.79 14.90 8.72
N GLU A 184 3.10 14.91 8.48
CA GLU A 184 4.02 13.90 8.97
C GLU A 184 4.03 13.78 10.51
N ALA A 185 4.10 14.90 11.23
CA ALA A 185 4.19 14.88 12.70
C ALA A 185 2.94 14.27 13.34
N SER A 186 1.76 14.72 12.91
CA SER A 186 0.49 14.20 13.41
C SER A 186 0.28 12.74 13.03
N ALA A 187 0.61 12.34 11.80
CA ALA A 187 0.46 10.95 11.36
C ALA A 187 1.39 9.99 12.12
N LEU A 188 2.65 10.40 12.36
CA LEU A 188 3.59 9.64 13.18
C LEU A 188 3.15 9.55 14.65
N ALA A 189 2.59 10.63 15.20
CA ALA A 189 2.04 10.65 16.57
C ALA A 189 0.87 9.66 16.73
N VAL A 190 -0.05 9.64 15.76
CA VAL A 190 -1.19 8.70 15.74
C VAL A 190 -0.70 7.25 15.59
N LEU A 191 0.26 6.99 14.70
CA LEU A 191 0.87 5.66 14.56
C LEU A 191 1.54 5.17 15.85
N ALA A 192 2.33 6.04 16.48
CA ALA A 192 3.02 5.70 17.72
C ALA A 192 2.06 5.40 18.89
N SER A 193 0.81 5.85 18.79
CA SER A 193 -0.24 5.63 19.78
C SER A 193 -1.15 4.44 19.46
N GLY A 194 -0.92 3.74 18.34
CA GLY A 194 -1.68 2.53 17.95
C GLY A 194 -2.65 2.70 16.77
N GLY A 195 -2.49 3.74 15.96
CA GLY A 195 -3.26 3.89 14.72
C GLY A 195 -3.03 2.74 13.73
N ASP A 196 -4.10 2.23 13.13
CA ASP A 196 -4.05 1.12 12.18
C ASP A 196 -3.85 1.62 10.73
N LEU A 197 -2.79 1.12 10.07
CA LEU A 197 -2.47 1.40 8.67
C LEU A 197 -3.26 0.57 7.66
N MET A 198 -3.90 -0.51 8.11
CA MET A 198 -4.63 -1.43 7.23
C MET A 198 -6.13 -1.17 7.25
N ARG A 199 -6.61 -0.34 8.18
CA ARG A 199 -8.02 0.02 8.26
C ARG A 199 -8.45 0.75 6.99
N MET A 200 -9.53 0.29 6.37
CA MET A 200 -10.08 0.94 5.17
C MET A 200 -11.20 1.92 5.55
N ASN A 201 -11.27 3.04 4.83
CA ASN A 201 -12.40 3.97 4.88
C ASN A 201 -13.57 3.47 4.00
N ASN A 202 -14.64 4.26 3.87
CA ASN A 202 -15.82 3.87 3.09
C ASN A 202 -15.53 3.77 1.57
N GLU A 203 -14.44 4.38 1.10
CA GLU A 203 -13.98 4.31 -0.29
C GLU A 203 -13.09 3.09 -0.55
N GLY A 204 -12.79 2.29 0.47
CA GLY A 204 -11.88 1.14 0.37
C GLY A 204 -10.40 1.53 0.37
N LEU A 205 -10.08 2.78 0.66
CA LEU A 205 -8.71 3.29 0.74
C LEU A 205 -8.15 3.07 2.14
N ARG A 206 -6.87 2.67 2.22
CA ARG A 206 -6.10 2.69 3.47
C ARG A 206 -5.55 4.10 3.71
N PRO A 207 -5.10 4.44 4.93
CA PRO A 207 -4.46 5.72 5.19
C PRO A 207 -3.28 5.99 4.24
N LEU A 208 -2.48 4.96 3.95
CA LEU A 208 -1.33 5.06 3.02
C LEU A 208 -1.73 5.39 1.59
N ASP A 209 -2.96 5.08 1.18
CA ASP A 209 -3.46 5.35 -0.17
C ASP A 209 -3.98 6.79 -0.30
N CYS A 210 -4.19 7.50 0.82
CA CYS A 210 -4.68 8.88 0.85
C CYS A 210 -3.59 9.95 0.65
N THR A 211 -2.32 9.58 0.53
CA THR A 211 -1.21 10.53 0.30
C THR A 211 -0.58 10.36 -1.08
N ALA A 212 -0.26 11.49 -1.71
CA ALA A 212 0.57 11.53 -2.92
C ALA A 212 2.08 11.62 -2.59
N SER A 213 2.44 11.93 -1.34
CA SER A 213 3.82 12.17 -0.94
C SER A 213 4.58 10.87 -0.69
N THR A 214 5.57 10.60 -1.54
CA THR A 214 6.47 9.43 -1.38
C THR A 214 7.27 9.48 -0.08
N ARG A 215 7.61 10.69 0.37
CA ARG A 215 8.36 10.91 1.62
C ARG A 215 7.51 10.54 2.84
N LEU A 216 6.28 11.03 2.90
CA LEU A 216 5.36 10.71 4.00
C LEU A 216 5.05 9.20 4.02
N LEU A 217 4.79 8.61 2.86
CA LEU A 217 4.58 7.17 2.72
C LEU A 217 5.75 6.35 3.29
N PHE A 218 6.99 6.73 2.95
CA PHE A 218 8.20 6.10 3.47
C PHE A 218 8.28 6.18 5.00
N GLU A 219 8.04 7.36 5.58
CA GLU A 219 8.13 7.56 7.03
C GLU A 219 7.07 6.78 7.80
N LEU A 220 5.83 6.73 7.30
CA LEU A 220 4.75 5.96 7.92
C LEU A 220 5.02 4.45 7.87
N LYS A 221 5.44 3.92 6.72
CA LYS A 221 5.84 2.52 6.58
C LYS A 221 7.01 2.19 7.51
N ARG A 222 8.00 3.09 7.57
CA ARG A 222 9.17 2.95 8.44
C ARG A 222 8.75 2.83 9.91
N ALA A 223 7.91 3.75 10.37
CA ALA A 223 7.40 3.83 11.74
C ALA A 223 6.54 2.62 12.13
N ALA A 224 5.70 2.13 11.22
CA ALA A 224 4.87 0.95 11.47
C ALA A 224 5.60 -0.40 11.35
N GLY A 225 6.89 -0.39 10.99
CA GLY A 225 7.65 -1.62 10.79
C GLY A 225 7.30 -2.36 9.51
N GLN A 226 6.52 -1.76 8.60
CA GLN A 226 6.32 -2.27 7.25
C GLN A 226 7.59 -2.01 6.44
N ARG A 227 7.99 -2.98 5.63
CA ARG A 227 9.25 -2.95 4.87
C ARG A 227 8.94 -3.37 3.45
N ASP A 228 9.40 -2.61 2.46
CA ASP A 228 9.19 -2.94 1.07
C ASP A 228 10.21 -4.00 0.62
N VAL A 229 11.46 -3.84 1.03
CA VAL A 229 12.58 -4.71 0.62
C VAL A 229 13.25 -5.35 1.82
N MET A 230 13.39 -6.67 1.79
CA MET A 230 14.29 -7.40 2.69
C MET A 230 15.58 -7.76 1.96
N ILE A 231 16.73 -7.32 2.48
CA ILE A 231 18.03 -7.58 1.86
C ILE A 231 18.65 -8.85 2.45
N SER A 232 18.81 -9.88 1.61
CA SER A 232 19.58 -11.08 1.91
C SER A 232 21.01 -10.93 1.38
N TYR A 233 22.01 -11.11 2.24
CA TYR A 233 23.41 -10.87 1.90
C TYR A 233 24.34 -11.77 2.73
N THR A 234 25.57 -11.97 2.27
CA THR A 234 26.62 -12.61 3.08
C THR A 234 27.36 -11.58 3.93
N HIS A 235 27.64 -11.90 5.19
CA HIS A 235 28.30 -10.97 6.11
C HIS A 235 29.68 -10.49 5.63
N SER A 236 30.36 -11.28 4.79
CA SER A 236 31.59 -10.89 4.09
C SER A 236 31.41 -9.59 3.27
N HIS A 237 30.22 -9.36 2.72
CA HIS A 237 29.88 -8.24 1.84
C HIS A 237 28.99 -7.18 2.50
N LEU A 238 29.02 -7.08 3.84
CA LEU A 238 28.23 -6.11 4.61
C LEU A 238 28.37 -4.66 4.13
N GLY A 239 29.57 -4.26 3.66
CA GLY A 239 29.82 -2.92 3.14
C GLY A 239 28.94 -2.58 1.94
N PHE A 240 28.83 -3.49 0.97
CA PHE A 240 27.95 -3.33 -0.20
C PHE A 240 26.47 -3.31 0.21
N ALA A 241 26.06 -4.23 1.08
CA ALA A 241 24.67 -4.30 1.56
C ALA A 241 24.24 -3.02 2.28
N ARG A 242 25.13 -2.40 3.08
CA ARG A 242 24.88 -1.11 3.73
C ARG A 242 24.76 0.04 2.73
N LYS A 243 25.65 0.10 1.73
CA LYS A 243 25.56 1.11 0.67
C LYS A 243 24.25 1.00 -0.10
N LEU A 244 23.88 -0.21 -0.49
CA LEU A 244 22.64 -0.48 -1.22
C LEU A 244 21.40 -0.09 -0.41
N ARG A 245 21.40 -0.45 0.88
CA ARG A 245 20.38 -0.04 1.83
C ARG A 245 20.23 1.48 1.89
N GLN A 246 21.35 2.21 2.04
CA GLN A 246 21.34 3.67 2.08
C GLN A 246 20.77 4.25 0.78
N SER A 247 21.20 3.76 -0.38
CA SER A 247 20.69 4.22 -1.67
C SER A 247 19.17 3.99 -1.83
N LEU A 248 18.66 2.84 -1.37
CA LEU A 248 17.22 2.54 -1.38
C LEU A 248 16.43 3.45 -0.42
N GLU A 249 16.94 3.70 0.79
CA GLU A 249 16.31 4.61 1.75
C GLU A 249 16.31 6.07 1.24
N GLU A 250 17.38 6.51 0.58
CA GLU A 250 17.46 7.83 -0.11
C GLU A 250 16.44 7.94 -1.25
N ALA A 251 16.07 6.82 -1.88
CA ALA A 251 15.03 6.72 -2.89
C ALA A 251 13.60 6.53 -2.31
N ASN A 252 13.42 6.71 -0.99
CA ASN A 252 12.17 6.52 -0.25
C ASN A 252 11.62 5.07 -0.30
N VAL A 253 12.48 4.06 -0.40
CA VAL A 253 12.10 2.64 -0.31
C VAL A 253 12.45 2.11 1.08
N THR A 254 11.47 1.55 1.80
CA THR A 254 11.73 1.03 3.14
C THR A 254 12.46 -0.31 3.08
N THR A 255 13.59 -0.41 3.77
CA THR A 255 14.45 -1.60 3.71
C THR A 255 14.64 -2.25 5.08
N TRP A 256 14.84 -3.56 5.07
CA TRP A 256 15.27 -4.35 6.21
C TRP A 256 16.59 -5.04 5.90
N LEU A 257 17.54 -4.92 6.82
CA LEU A 257 18.88 -5.51 6.72
C LEU A 257 19.28 -6.03 8.10
N ASP A 258 19.58 -7.33 8.22
CA ASP A 258 20.12 -7.89 9.46
C ASP A 258 21.55 -7.38 9.66
N LEU A 259 21.84 -6.75 10.80
CA LEU A 259 23.17 -6.24 11.13
C LEU A 259 23.89 -7.08 12.19
N MET A 260 23.27 -8.16 12.67
CA MET A 260 23.83 -8.97 13.74
C MET A 260 24.94 -9.89 13.25
N ASP A 261 26.04 -9.94 14.01
CA ASP A 261 27.20 -10.79 13.72
C ASP A 261 26.87 -12.25 14.06
N PRO A 262 27.06 -13.20 13.13
CA PRO A 262 26.80 -14.63 13.37
C PRO A 262 27.73 -15.26 14.42
N SER A 263 28.77 -14.55 14.88
CA SER A 263 29.77 -15.05 15.83
C SER A 263 29.40 -14.93 17.32
N GLY A 264 28.25 -14.32 17.65
CA GLY A 264 27.79 -14.16 19.04
C GLY A 264 27.14 -15.41 19.63
N ILE A 265 27.91 -16.21 20.38
CA ILE A 265 27.53 -17.20 21.41
C ILE A 265 26.11 -17.78 21.26
N GLY A 266 25.95 -18.63 20.26
CA GLY A 266 24.71 -19.34 19.95
C GLY A 266 24.74 -19.98 18.55
N GLY A 267 25.94 -20.36 18.10
CA GLY A 267 26.17 -20.97 16.79
C GLY A 267 25.47 -22.32 16.70
N GLY A 268 24.30 -22.34 16.08
CA GLY A 268 23.55 -23.55 15.78
C GLY A 268 22.06 -23.27 15.58
N ALA A 269 21.62 -23.19 14.33
CA ALA A 269 20.26 -23.55 13.89
C ALA A 269 19.02 -22.80 14.43
N VAL A 270 19.11 -21.76 15.26
CA VAL A 270 17.90 -21.04 15.69
C VAL A 270 17.50 -20.02 14.64
N TRP A 271 16.63 -20.45 13.72
CA TRP A 271 15.88 -19.58 12.82
C TRP A 271 15.17 -18.50 13.65
N ARG A 272 15.49 -17.23 13.38
CA ARG A 272 14.91 -16.11 14.15
C ARG A 272 13.54 -15.76 13.58
N GLU A 273 12.52 -15.70 14.44
CA GLU A 273 11.17 -15.26 14.07
C GLU A 273 11.17 -13.88 13.39
N GLU A 274 12.14 -13.03 13.74
CA GLU A 274 12.31 -11.71 13.14
C GLU A 274 12.64 -11.75 11.65
N ILE A 275 13.43 -12.72 11.20
CA ILE A 275 13.79 -12.93 9.78
C ILE A 275 12.56 -13.45 9.04
N ALA A 276 11.85 -14.42 9.63
CA ALA A 276 10.61 -14.95 9.07
C ALA A 276 9.55 -13.85 8.88
N ARG A 277 9.39 -13.01 9.91
CA ARG A 277 8.50 -11.86 9.91
C ARG A 277 8.95 -10.80 8.90
N GLY A 278 10.25 -10.56 8.77
CA GLY A 278 10.83 -9.69 7.76
C GLY A 278 10.47 -10.13 6.34
N ILE A 279 10.65 -11.41 6.03
CA ILE A 279 10.34 -11.99 4.70
C ILE A 279 8.84 -11.98 4.41
N THR A 280 8.03 -12.28 5.43
CA THR A 280 6.57 -12.34 5.29
C THR A 280 5.97 -10.95 5.10
N ASN A 281 6.50 -9.94 5.79
CA ASN A 281 6.03 -8.57 5.69
C ASN A 281 6.67 -7.78 4.56
N ALA A 282 7.75 -8.29 3.96
CA ALA A 282 8.41 -7.67 2.81
C ALA A 282 7.59 -7.84 1.54
N SER A 283 7.62 -6.80 0.70
CA SER A 283 7.06 -6.88 -0.65
C SER A 283 7.96 -7.67 -1.59
N VAL A 284 9.28 -7.52 -1.44
CA VAL A 284 10.29 -8.23 -2.24
C VAL A 284 11.51 -8.59 -1.39
N VAL A 285 12.12 -9.74 -1.68
CA VAL A 285 13.41 -10.13 -1.13
C VAL A 285 14.50 -9.82 -2.16
N LEU A 286 15.44 -8.95 -1.78
CA LEU A 286 16.58 -8.58 -2.59
C LEU A 286 17.80 -9.39 -2.15
N CYS A 287 18.25 -10.32 -2.97
CA CYS A 287 19.45 -11.10 -2.70
C CYS A 287 20.68 -10.53 -3.39
N ILE A 288 21.77 -10.40 -2.65
CA ILE A 288 23.06 -9.90 -3.13
C ILE A 288 23.93 -11.13 -3.42
N LEU A 289 24.01 -11.52 -4.69
CA LEU A 289 24.79 -12.65 -5.15
C LEU A 289 26.28 -12.30 -5.14
N THR A 290 27.02 -13.08 -4.36
CA THR A 290 28.46 -12.98 -4.15
C THR A 290 29.09 -14.36 -4.31
N GLU A 291 30.42 -14.44 -4.40
CA GLU A 291 31.17 -15.71 -4.51
C GLU A 291 30.83 -16.71 -3.40
N ASP A 292 30.50 -16.22 -2.20
CA ASP A 292 30.21 -17.00 -1.00
C ASP A 292 28.71 -17.18 -0.72
N TYR A 293 27.82 -16.61 -1.53
CA TYR A 293 26.37 -16.62 -1.27
C TYR A 293 25.77 -18.02 -1.26
N ALA A 294 26.11 -18.84 -2.26
CA ALA A 294 25.65 -20.23 -2.36
C ALA A 294 26.13 -21.10 -1.19
N SER A 295 27.24 -20.71 -0.54
CA SER A 295 27.83 -21.45 0.58
C SER A 295 27.15 -21.13 1.91
N SER A 296 26.33 -20.06 1.97
CA SER A 296 25.64 -19.64 3.18
C SER A 296 24.30 -20.37 3.35
N GLU A 297 24.22 -21.27 4.34
CA GLU A 297 22.94 -21.92 4.69
C GLU A 297 21.85 -20.92 5.09
N TRP A 298 22.22 -19.78 5.67
CA TRP A 298 21.28 -18.75 6.08
C TRP A 298 20.60 -18.11 4.87
N CYS A 299 21.40 -17.67 3.89
CA CYS A 299 20.89 -17.07 2.67
C CYS A 299 19.97 -18.03 1.90
N LEU A 300 20.34 -19.32 1.81
CA LEU A 300 19.50 -20.33 1.17
C LEU A 300 18.17 -20.55 1.91
N LYS A 301 18.18 -20.57 3.25
CA LYS A 301 16.95 -20.69 4.04
C LYS A 301 16.04 -19.46 3.88
N GLU A 302 16.60 -18.26 3.77
CA GLU A 302 15.85 -17.03 3.47
C GLU A 302 15.15 -17.11 2.10
N LEU A 303 15.88 -17.56 1.06
CA LEU A 303 15.30 -17.76 -0.27
C LEU A 303 14.23 -18.85 -0.28
N ALA A 304 14.45 -19.95 0.45
CA ALA A 304 13.48 -21.03 0.58
C ALA A 304 12.19 -20.56 1.26
N LEU A 305 12.29 -19.77 2.35
CA LEU A 305 11.11 -19.22 3.01
C LEU A 305 10.39 -18.21 2.11
N ALA A 306 11.12 -17.33 1.42
CA ALA A 306 10.53 -16.37 0.49
C ALA A 306 9.70 -17.08 -0.57
N LYS A 307 10.24 -18.17 -1.16
CA LYS A 307 9.52 -19.00 -2.12
C LYS A 307 8.31 -19.71 -1.52
N GLN A 308 8.40 -20.19 -0.29
CA GLN A 308 7.28 -20.84 0.42
C GLN A 308 6.13 -19.86 0.70
N VAL A 309 6.45 -18.63 1.12
CA VAL A 309 5.46 -17.57 1.40
C VAL A 309 4.97 -16.91 0.09
N GLY A 310 5.67 -17.12 -1.02
CA GLY A 310 5.39 -16.49 -2.30
C GLY A 310 5.83 -15.03 -2.35
N THR A 311 6.84 -14.64 -1.56
CA THR A 311 7.51 -13.34 -1.68
C THR A 311 8.46 -13.38 -2.88
N PRO A 312 8.32 -12.46 -3.85
CA PRO A 312 9.17 -12.40 -5.03
C PRO A 312 10.61 -12.13 -4.64
N ILE A 313 11.54 -12.68 -5.43
CA ILE A 313 12.97 -12.60 -5.19
C ILE A 313 13.60 -11.85 -6.36
N LEU A 314 14.28 -10.75 -6.06
CA LEU A 314 15.11 -10.00 -7.01
C LEU A 314 16.58 -10.24 -6.67
N ALA A 315 17.42 -10.41 -7.69
CA ALA A 315 18.82 -10.71 -7.49
C ALA A 315 19.71 -9.59 -8.02
N VAL A 316 20.73 -9.25 -7.24
CA VAL A 316 21.81 -8.35 -7.64
C VAL A 316 23.09 -9.16 -7.73
N SER A 317 23.73 -9.12 -8.89
CA SER A 317 25.02 -9.78 -9.09
C SER A 317 26.16 -8.82 -8.78
N THR A 318 27.08 -9.27 -7.93
CA THR A 318 28.39 -8.65 -7.74
C THR A 318 29.48 -9.50 -8.40
N GLU A 319 30.74 -9.10 -8.29
CA GLU A 319 31.84 -9.80 -8.96
C GLU A 319 31.88 -11.31 -8.60
N GLY A 320 31.95 -12.17 -9.62
CA GLY A 320 32.22 -13.60 -9.44
C GLY A 320 31.03 -14.44 -8.96
N ALA A 321 29.80 -13.92 -8.99
CA ALA A 321 28.61 -14.67 -8.64
C ALA A 321 28.32 -15.80 -9.66
N ILE A 322 28.61 -17.04 -9.29
CA ILE A 322 28.24 -18.22 -10.06
C ILE A 322 26.86 -18.69 -9.58
N VAL A 323 25.87 -18.66 -10.46
CA VAL A 323 24.54 -19.23 -10.20
C VAL A 323 24.65 -20.75 -10.36
N ASP A 324 24.93 -21.43 -9.25
CA ASP A 324 25.01 -22.89 -9.16
C ASP A 324 23.62 -23.55 -9.27
N GLU A 325 23.57 -24.88 -9.38
CA GLU A 325 22.31 -25.64 -9.46
C GLU A 325 21.41 -25.40 -8.25
N ASN A 326 21.99 -25.10 -7.08
CA ASN A 326 21.25 -24.83 -5.85
C ASN A 326 20.50 -23.49 -5.91
N LEU A 327 21.11 -22.45 -6.49
CA LEU A 327 20.52 -21.12 -6.68
C LEU A 327 19.52 -21.07 -7.83
N GLN A 328 19.71 -21.88 -8.89
CA GLN A 328 18.78 -21.95 -10.03
C GLN A 328 17.35 -22.35 -9.63
N VAL A 329 17.19 -23.08 -8.53
CA VAL A 329 15.87 -23.46 -8.00
C VAL A 329 15.11 -22.24 -7.47
N TYR A 330 15.81 -21.21 -7.01
CA TYR A 330 15.22 -20.02 -6.39
C TYR A 330 15.18 -18.82 -7.31
N LEU A 331 16.12 -18.70 -8.25
CA LEU A 331 16.31 -17.51 -9.08
C LEU A 331 16.01 -17.77 -10.55
N TYR A 332 15.23 -16.87 -11.16
CA TYR A 332 15.10 -16.81 -12.61
C TYR A 332 16.21 -15.93 -13.20
N THR A 333 17.06 -16.52 -14.03
CA THR A 333 18.26 -15.86 -14.61
C THR A 333 17.98 -14.59 -15.41
N ARG A 334 16.73 -14.34 -15.82
CA ARG A 334 16.32 -13.13 -16.55
C ARG A 334 16.15 -11.87 -15.67
N GLN A 335 16.13 -12.01 -14.35
CA GLN A 335 15.83 -10.91 -13.41
C GLN A 335 17.04 -10.49 -12.56
N ILE A 336 18.27 -10.87 -12.95
CA ILE A 336 19.48 -10.52 -12.21
C ILE A 336 20.00 -9.15 -12.68
N VAL A 337 20.18 -8.22 -11.74
CA VAL A 337 20.73 -6.87 -12.00
C VAL A 337 22.25 -6.87 -11.78
N PRO A 338 23.07 -6.63 -12.82
CA PRO A 338 24.53 -6.73 -12.74
C PRO A 338 25.18 -5.44 -12.21
N PHE A 339 25.78 -5.45 -11.01
CA PHE A 339 26.49 -4.28 -10.45
C PHE A 339 27.98 -4.25 -10.77
N GLU A 340 28.53 -5.31 -11.37
CA GLU A 340 29.93 -5.43 -11.77
C GLU A 340 30.44 -4.23 -12.59
N PRO A 341 29.69 -3.65 -13.54
CA PRO A 341 30.16 -2.51 -14.33
C PRO A 341 30.41 -1.22 -13.52
N SER A 342 29.88 -1.15 -12.29
CA SER A 342 30.03 0.00 -11.38
C SER A 342 31.17 -0.16 -10.38
N ILE A 343 31.71 -1.38 -10.23
CA ILE A 343 32.77 -1.71 -9.30
C ILE A 343 34.12 -1.50 -10.00
N VAL A 344 34.96 -0.64 -9.42
CA VAL A 344 36.26 -0.23 -9.98
C VAL A 344 37.43 -0.93 -9.27
N GLY A 345 37.26 -1.33 -8.01
CA GLY A 345 38.29 -1.99 -7.22
C GLY A 345 37.73 -2.83 -6.09
N LEU A 346 38.55 -3.78 -5.63
CA LEU A 346 38.22 -4.74 -4.58
C LEU A 346 39.28 -4.69 -3.49
N ARG A 347 38.87 -4.50 -2.23
CA ARG A 347 39.72 -4.54 -1.05
C ARG A 347 39.24 -5.65 -0.12
N ARG A 348 40.11 -6.60 0.21
CA ARG A 348 39.80 -7.73 1.12
C ARG A 348 40.55 -7.51 2.43
N ASP A 349 39.82 -7.20 3.50
CA ASP A 349 40.36 -6.97 4.85
C ASP A 349 39.76 -7.97 5.84
N GLY A 350 40.55 -8.92 6.33
CA GLY A 350 40.18 -9.82 7.43
C GLY A 350 38.90 -10.65 7.19
N GLY A 351 38.61 -11.02 5.94
CA GLY A 351 37.38 -11.75 5.56
C GLY A 351 36.18 -10.86 5.20
N ARG A 352 36.35 -9.53 5.25
CA ARG A 352 35.38 -8.56 4.71
C ARG A 352 35.83 -8.07 3.35
N VAL A 353 34.86 -7.86 2.47
CA VAL A 353 35.05 -7.38 1.12
C VAL A 353 34.46 -5.98 1.02
N GLU A 354 35.31 -5.02 0.68
CA GLU A 354 34.92 -3.65 0.34
C GLU A 354 35.14 -3.41 -1.15
N TYR A 355 34.17 -2.78 -1.78
CA TYR A 355 34.27 -2.39 -3.18
C TYR A 355 34.48 -0.88 -3.28
N ASP A 356 35.33 -0.48 -4.22
CA ASP A 356 35.44 0.90 -4.68
C ASP A 356 34.54 1.09 -5.90
N TYR A 357 33.72 2.14 -5.89
CA TYR A 357 32.68 2.34 -6.92
C TYR A 357 32.96 3.56 -7.77
N ASP A 358 32.54 3.48 -9.03
CA ASP A 358 32.26 4.65 -9.84
C ASP A 358 30.83 5.13 -9.51
N GLU A 359 30.74 6.18 -8.68
CA GLU A 359 29.45 6.72 -8.22
C GLU A 359 28.53 7.12 -9.38
N SER A 360 29.08 7.55 -10.52
CA SER A 360 28.26 7.95 -11.67
C SER A 360 27.60 6.72 -12.30
N ARG A 361 28.35 5.64 -12.54
CA ARG A 361 27.80 4.40 -13.12
C ARG A 361 26.91 3.65 -12.14
N TYR A 362 27.23 3.69 -10.85
CA TYR A 362 26.41 3.13 -9.80
C TYR A 362 25.01 3.76 -9.80
N TRP A 363 24.93 5.10 -9.72
CA TRP A 363 23.66 5.81 -9.64
C TRP A 363 22.90 5.83 -10.97
N TRP A 364 23.52 6.26 -12.06
CA TRP A 364 22.80 6.52 -13.33
C TRP A 364 22.37 5.26 -14.09
N SER A 365 22.95 4.10 -13.81
CA SER A 365 22.66 2.88 -14.56
C SER A 365 22.19 1.75 -13.64
N GLN A 366 23.07 1.22 -12.78
CA GLN A 366 22.77 -0.04 -12.09
C GLN A 366 21.73 0.13 -10.98
N PHE A 367 21.84 1.21 -10.20
CA PHE A 367 20.87 1.50 -9.15
C PHE A 367 19.48 1.86 -9.71
N HIS A 368 19.41 2.59 -10.83
CA HIS A 368 18.13 2.88 -11.48
C HIS A 368 17.42 1.63 -11.98
N LEU A 369 18.15 0.71 -12.64
CA LEU A 369 17.60 -0.58 -13.07
C LEU A 369 17.07 -1.40 -11.89
N LEU A 370 17.82 -1.42 -10.78
CA LEU A 370 17.37 -2.07 -9.56
C LEU A 370 16.12 -1.40 -8.99
N LEU A 371 16.12 -0.07 -8.90
CA LEU A 371 15.02 0.70 -8.31
C LEU A 371 13.72 0.50 -9.09
N ASP A 372 13.78 0.49 -10.43
CA ASP A 372 12.62 0.22 -11.28
C ASP A 372 12.11 -1.21 -11.06
N GLY A 373 13.00 -2.20 -11.03
CA GLY A 373 12.63 -3.60 -10.74
C GLY A 373 11.99 -3.78 -9.36
N VAL A 374 12.51 -3.10 -8.33
CA VAL A 374 11.95 -3.11 -6.98
C VAL A 374 10.57 -2.45 -6.95
N ARG A 375 10.42 -1.28 -7.58
CA ARG A 375 9.14 -0.54 -7.61
C ARG A 375 8.06 -1.32 -8.35
N ASP A 376 8.38 -1.91 -9.49
CA ASP A 376 7.46 -2.75 -10.25
C ASP A 376 6.96 -3.92 -9.41
N GLU A 377 7.84 -4.56 -8.65
CA GLU A 377 7.47 -5.71 -7.83
C GLU A 377 6.62 -5.32 -6.61
N VAL A 378 6.96 -4.20 -5.97
CA VAL A 378 6.18 -3.61 -4.88
C VAL A 378 4.77 -3.26 -5.36
N GLU A 379 4.65 -2.64 -6.54
CA GLU A 379 3.36 -2.21 -7.09
C GLU A 379 2.49 -3.40 -7.53
N LYS A 380 3.08 -4.43 -8.17
CA LYS A 380 2.35 -5.67 -8.49
C LYS A 380 1.76 -6.30 -7.24
N ARG A 381 2.53 -6.37 -6.15
CA ARG A 381 2.09 -6.98 -4.89
C ARG A 381 1.00 -6.16 -4.20
N ARG A 382 1.06 -4.83 -4.32
CA ARG A 382 -0.02 -3.92 -3.89
C ARG A 382 -1.33 -4.25 -4.62
N TYR A 383 -1.29 -4.35 -5.95
CA TYR A 383 -2.44 -4.69 -6.78
C TYR A 383 -3.05 -6.07 -6.44
N PHE A 384 -2.21 -7.09 -6.27
CA PHE A 384 -2.68 -8.43 -5.85
C PHE A 384 -3.36 -8.41 -4.47
N THR A 385 -2.83 -7.62 -3.53
CA THR A 385 -3.41 -7.49 -2.18
C THR A 385 -4.77 -6.79 -2.24
N GLU A 386 -4.90 -5.74 -3.04
CA GLU A 386 -6.16 -5.02 -3.26
C GLU A 386 -7.24 -5.93 -3.86
N GLN A 387 -6.90 -6.72 -4.90
CA GLN A 387 -7.86 -7.69 -5.47
C GLN A 387 -8.33 -8.73 -4.45
N LYS A 388 -7.40 -9.25 -3.63
CA LYS A 388 -7.74 -10.24 -2.58
C LYS A 388 -8.67 -9.64 -1.54
N ASN A 389 -8.43 -8.38 -1.14
CA ASN A 389 -9.26 -7.69 -0.16
C ASN A 389 -10.67 -7.41 -0.72
N VAL A 390 -10.78 -6.98 -1.98
CA VAL A 390 -12.07 -6.77 -2.67
C VAL A 390 -12.83 -8.09 -2.85
N ALA A 391 -12.14 -9.20 -3.12
CA ALA A 391 -12.76 -10.52 -3.16
C ALA A 391 -13.25 -10.98 -1.78
N SER A 392 -12.49 -10.66 -0.72
CA SER A 392 -12.87 -11.00 0.66
C SER A 392 -14.04 -10.17 1.20
N SER A 393 -14.14 -8.88 0.82
CA SER A 393 -15.28 -8.05 1.20
C SER A 393 -16.58 -8.50 0.51
N ARG A 394 -16.50 -8.88 -0.77
CA ARG A 394 -17.64 -9.47 -1.49
C ARG A 394 -18.12 -10.79 -0.88
N ASN A 395 -17.22 -11.57 -0.27
CA ASN A 395 -17.60 -12.80 0.43
C ASN A 395 -18.25 -12.53 1.79
N LEU A 396 -17.89 -11.44 2.48
CA LEU A 396 -18.54 -11.03 3.72
C LEU A 396 -19.97 -10.49 3.48
N ASP A 397 -20.21 -9.86 2.33
CA ASP A 397 -21.56 -9.40 1.93
C ASP A 397 -22.51 -10.54 1.50
N LEU A 398 -21.98 -11.74 1.23
CA LEU A 398 -22.77 -12.91 0.81
C LEU A 398 -23.13 -13.87 1.95
N ASP A 399 -22.50 -13.75 3.13
CA ASP A 399 -22.77 -14.61 4.31
C ASP A 399 -23.79 -14.00 5.30
N GLY A 400 -24.35 -12.83 4.97
CA GLY A 400 -25.45 -12.19 5.71
C GLY A 400 -26.83 -12.78 5.38
N GLY A 401 -27.02 -14.11 5.51
CA GLY A 401 -28.31 -14.70 5.18
C GLY A 401 -28.48 -16.19 5.51
N GLY A 402 -28.79 -16.52 6.77
CA GLY A 402 -29.63 -17.68 7.12
C GLY A 402 -28.90 -18.97 7.54
N ALA A 403 -29.19 -19.41 8.76
CA ALA A 403 -28.73 -20.66 9.37
C ALA A 403 -29.31 -21.93 8.72
N ASP A 404 -28.50 -22.99 8.61
CA ASP A 404 -28.63 -24.28 9.33
C ASP A 404 -27.85 -25.41 8.61
N ARG A 405 -27.22 -26.28 9.42
CA ARG A 405 -26.70 -27.65 9.17
C ARG A 405 -25.29 -27.88 8.60
N GLY A 406 -24.50 -28.57 9.43
CA GLY A 406 -23.92 -29.86 9.03
C GLY A 406 -22.39 -29.90 8.96
N ALA A 407 -21.78 -30.67 9.87
CA ALA A 407 -20.34 -30.89 10.00
C ALA A 407 -19.67 -31.53 8.76
N GLY A 408 -18.39 -31.21 8.53
CA GLY A 408 -17.54 -31.94 7.59
C GLY A 408 -16.17 -31.33 7.32
N SER A 409 -15.18 -31.78 8.09
CA SER A 409 -13.73 -31.81 7.84
C SER A 409 -13.17 -31.40 6.46
N SER A 410 -12.14 -30.57 6.53
CA SER A 410 -11.02 -30.37 5.60
C SER A 410 -10.58 -31.60 4.78
N SER A 411 -10.37 -31.41 3.47
CA SER A 411 -9.10 -31.65 2.75
C SER A 411 -9.22 -31.32 1.25
N PRO A 412 -8.13 -30.89 0.56
CA PRO A 412 -8.12 -30.51 -0.84
C PRO A 412 -7.79 -31.69 -1.76
N GLY A 413 -8.47 -31.82 -2.90
CA GLY A 413 -8.05 -32.75 -3.94
C GLY A 413 -9.07 -33.06 -5.01
N THR A 414 -8.57 -33.05 -6.25
CA THR A 414 -9.04 -33.83 -7.41
C THR A 414 -9.86 -33.09 -8.47
N ILE A 415 -9.09 -32.63 -9.46
CA ILE A 415 -9.40 -32.58 -10.89
C ILE A 415 -9.98 -33.94 -11.33
N LEU A 416 -11.28 -34.01 -11.60
CA LEU A 416 -11.97 -34.89 -12.58
C LEU A 416 -13.43 -35.05 -12.14
N GLN A 417 -14.35 -34.25 -12.67
CA GLN A 417 -15.73 -34.66 -12.96
C GLN A 417 -16.49 -33.49 -13.55
N THR A 418 -16.64 -33.50 -14.88
CA THR A 418 -17.82 -33.04 -15.63
C THR A 418 -17.55 -33.18 -17.14
N LEU A 419 -17.35 -34.41 -17.60
CA LEU A 419 -17.61 -34.80 -18.99
C LEU A 419 -18.80 -35.76 -18.96
N GLY A 420 -19.98 -35.19 -18.83
CA GLY A 420 -21.25 -35.90 -18.89
C GLY A 420 -22.30 -34.91 -19.34
N ASP A 421 -22.80 -35.11 -20.56
CA ASP A 421 -23.97 -34.44 -21.13
C ASP A 421 -23.77 -33.08 -21.81
N ALA A 422 -23.17 -33.12 -23.00
CA ALA A 422 -23.58 -32.23 -24.09
C ALA A 422 -23.61 -33.01 -25.40
N ARG A 423 -24.81 -33.26 -25.93
CA ARG A 423 -25.02 -33.83 -27.27
C ARG A 423 -24.56 -32.82 -28.32
N LEU A 424 -23.49 -33.13 -29.04
CA LEU A 424 -23.02 -32.35 -30.19
C LEU A 424 -23.76 -32.77 -31.46
N SER A 425 -24.42 -31.82 -32.11
CA SER A 425 -24.90 -31.94 -33.50
C SER A 425 -23.75 -31.65 -34.49
N PRO A 426 -23.70 -32.30 -35.66
CA PRO A 426 -22.61 -32.13 -36.60
C PRO A 426 -22.81 -30.82 -37.39
N VAL A 427 -22.03 -29.79 -37.12
CA VAL A 427 -21.98 -28.61 -37.98
C VAL A 427 -20.75 -28.71 -38.87
N SER A 428 -21.02 -29.13 -40.10
CA SER A 428 -20.16 -28.94 -41.26
C SER A 428 -20.22 -27.48 -41.72
N SER A 429 -19.13 -26.73 -41.56
CA SER A 429 -18.82 -25.60 -42.45
C SER A 429 -17.38 -25.13 -42.23
N SER A 430 -16.58 -25.23 -43.29
CA SER A 430 -15.24 -24.64 -43.39
C SER A 430 -15.36 -23.12 -43.32
N TRP A 431 -14.68 -22.49 -42.38
CA TRP A 431 -14.49 -21.04 -42.37
C TRP A 431 -13.25 -20.66 -43.17
N ASP A 432 -13.38 -19.70 -44.08
CA ASP A 432 -12.34 -19.21 -44.98
C ASP A 432 -11.84 -17.83 -44.47
N PRO A 433 -10.57 -17.69 -44.05
CA PRO A 433 -10.07 -16.51 -43.36
C PRO A 433 -9.85 -15.28 -44.26
N ALA A 434 -10.23 -15.34 -45.54
CA ALA A 434 -10.16 -14.20 -46.47
C ALA A 434 -11.50 -13.44 -46.62
N SER A 435 -12.60 -13.89 -46.04
CA SER A 435 -13.89 -13.20 -46.15
C SER A 435 -14.06 -12.15 -45.04
N SER A 436 -14.26 -10.89 -45.41
CA SER A 436 -14.59 -9.77 -44.51
C SER A 436 -16.02 -9.82 -43.95
N TYR A 437 -16.58 -11.02 -43.79
CA TYR A 437 -17.89 -11.28 -43.19
C TYR A 437 -17.71 -12.32 -42.08
N ILE A 438 -18.04 -11.93 -40.84
CA ILE A 438 -18.02 -12.79 -39.66
C ILE A 438 -19.39 -13.47 -39.57
N PRO A 439 -19.51 -14.80 -39.65
CA PRO A 439 -20.76 -15.46 -39.30
C PRO A 439 -20.97 -15.32 -37.79
N SER A 440 -22.13 -14.81 -37.39
CA SER A 440 -22.56 -14.53 -36.02
C SER A 440 -22.69 -15.76 -35.10
N ASP A 441 -22.24 -16.95 -35.54
CA ASP A 441 -22.52 -18.23 -34.89
C ASP A 441 -21.26 -18.92 -34.29
N LEU A 442 -20.09 -18.27 -34.27
CA LEU A 442 -18.93 -18.75 -33.51
C LEU A 442 -19.00 -18.23 -32.08
N GLN A 443 -19.54 -19.05 -31.16
CA GLN A 443 -19.48 -18.78 -29.72
C GLN A 443 -18.02 -18.61 -29.28
N GLU A 444 -17.72 -17.47 -28.66
CA GLU A 444 -16.41 -17.15 -28.08
C GLU A 444 -15.93 -18.30 -27.16
N GLY A 445 -14.69 -18.78 -27.38
CA GLY A 445 -14.01 -19.67 -26.44
C GLY A 445 -14.17 -21.19 -26.65
N GLN A 446 -14.67 -21.66 -27.80
CA GLN A 446 -14.81 -23.12 -28.06
C GLN A 446 -13.76 -23.72 -29.02
N PHE A 447 -12.69 -23.01 -29.35
CA PHE A 447 -11.68 -23.52 -30.29
C PHE A 447 -10.24 -23.40 -29.81
N ILE A 448 -9.41 -24.33 -30.31
CA ILE A 448 -7.97 -24.41 -30.06
C ILE A 448 -7.20 -23.80 -31.23
N PHE A 449 -6.13 -23.07 -30.94
CA PHE A 449 -5.19 -22.59 -31.96
C PHE A 449 -3.91 -23.43 -31.96
N LEU A 450 -3.54 -24.00 -33.11
CA LEU A 450 -2.34 -24.82 -33.30
C LEU A 450 -1.25 -24.02 -34.03
N SER A 451 -0.16 -23.73 -33.32
CA SER A 451 1.05 -23.10 -33.88
C SER A 451 2.10 -24.15 -34.26
N ASN A 452 2.40 -24.23 -35.56
CA ASN A 452 3.41 -25.13 -36.12
C ASN A 452 4.43 -24.45 -37.04
N GLY A 453 4.28 -23.15 -37.34
CA GLY A 453 5.26 -22.37 -38.10
C GLY A 453 5.57 -22.90 -39.50
N ASP A 454 4.58 -23.48 -40.18
CA ASP A 454 4.73 -24.17 -41.48
C ASP A 454 5.72 -25.36 -41.46
N LYS A 455 6.01 -25.92 -40.27
CA LYS A 455 6.79 -27.16 -40.10
C LYS A 455 5.89 -28.31 -39.68
N HIS A 456 6.33 -29.54 -39.97
CA HIS A 456 5.61 -30.77 -39.66
C HIS A 456 4.14 -30.77 -40.13
N ILE A 457 3.89 -30.19 -41.32
CA ILE A 457 2.56 -30.01 -41.91
C ILE A 457 1.73 -31.31 -41.92
N PRO A 458 2.27 -32.48 -42.32
CA PRO A 458 1.48 -33.73 -42.33
C PRO A 458 1.02 -34.15 -40.92
N PHE A 459 1.86 -33.92 -39.90
CA PHE A 459 1.52 -34.20 -38.52
C PHE A 459 0.47 -33.21 -38.00
N ALA A 460 0.66 -31.92 -38.26
CA ALA A 460 -0.28 -30.89 -37.84
C ALA A 460 -1.66 -31.08 -38.49
N GLN A 461 -1.72 -31.42 -39.78
CA GLN A 461 -2.97 -31.74 -40.48
C GLN A 461 -3.67 -32.97 -39.89
N LYS A 462 -2.92 -34.04 -39.62
CA LYS A 462 -3.46 -35.26 -39.00
C LYS A 462 -4.00 -34.98 -37.59
N LEU A 463 -3.27 -34.22 -36.79
CA LEU A 463 -3.68 -33.82 -35.45
C LEU A 463 -4.96 -32.97 -35.50
N THR A 464 -5.01 -31.96 -36.37
CA THR A 464 -6.20 -31.12 -36.56
C THR A 464 -7.41 -31.97 -37.00
N SER A 465 -7.24 -32.91 -37.94
CA SER A 465 -8.31 -33.82 -38.38
C SER A 465 -8.84 -34.69 -37.23
N GLN A 466 -7.94 -35.26 -36.41
CA GLN A 466 -8.33 -36.10 -35.27
C GLN A 466 -9.03 -35.30 -34.17
N LEU A 467 -8.59 -34.06 -33.92
CA LEU A 467 -9.25 -33.17 -32.97
C LEU A 467 -10.64 -32.76 -33.46
N GLN A 468 -10.80 -32.49 -34.75
CA GLN A 468 -12.10 -32.19 -35.36
C GLN A 468 -13.04 -33.41 -35.34
N GLU A 469 -12.54 -34.62 -35.62
CA GLU A 469 -13.30 -35.87 -35.47
C GLU A 469 -13.74 -36.12 -34.02
N ALA A 470 -12.95 -35.68 -33.04
CA ALA A 470 -13.28 -35.72 -31.61
C ALA A 470 -14.23 -34.59 -31.15
N GLY A 471 -14.70 -33.73 -32.06
CA GLY A 471 -15.62 -32.64 -31.76
C GLY A 471 -14.96 -31.35 -31.25
N ILE A 472 -13.64 -31.22 -31.35
CA ILE A 472 -12.87 -30.03 -30.94
C ILE A 472 -12.59 -29.15 -32.16
N ALA A 473 -13.10 -27.92 -32.17
CA ALA A 473 -12.77 -26.95 -33.21
C ALA A 473 -11.28 -26.56 -33.11
N CYS A 474 -10.51 -26.81 -34.16
CA CYS A 474 -9.08 -26.55 -34.20
C CYS A 474 -8.72 -25.72 -35.43
N TYR A 475 -7.98 -24.63 -35.22
CA TYR A 475 -7.46 -23.76 -36.27
C TYR A 475 -5.94 -23.81 -36.27
N SER A 476 -5.35 -24.03 -37.43
CA SER A 476 -3.90 -24.04 -37.61
C SER A 476 -3.47 -22.92 -38.52
N GLY A 477 -2.39 -22.20 -38.18
CA GLY A 477 -1.84 -21.08 -38.95
C GLY A 477 -1.14 -21.46 -40.26
N HIS A 478 -1.65 -22.47 -40.98
CA HIS A 478 -1.10 -22.91 -42.26
C HIS A 478 -1.33 -21.85 -43.33
N ASN A 479 -0.33 -21.63 -44.19
CA ASN A 479 -0.41 -20.67 -45.28
C ASN A 479 -1.43 -21.14 -46.36
N ILE A 480 -2.55 -20.42 -46.48
CA ILE A 480 -3.51 -20.60 -47.58
C ILE A 480 -3.29 -19.41 -48.53
N ASN A 481 -2.78 -19.70 -49.74
CA ASN A 481 -2.66 -18.77 -50.87
C ASN A 481 -1.89 -17.45 -50.63
N GLY A 482 -0.56 -17.56 -50.50
CA GLY A 482 0.35 -16.44 -50.81
C GLY A 482 0.13 -15.16 -49.98
N GLN A 483 -0.38 -15.27 -48.76
CA GLN A 483 -0.60 -14.12 -47.89
C GLN A 483 0.72 -13.51 -47.40
N ASP A 484 0.77 -12.19 -47.34
CA ASP A 484 1.89 -11.42 -46.81
C ASP A 484 2.21 -11.82 -45.35
N PHE A 485 3.50 -11.81 -45.00
CA PHE A 485 3.97 -12.24 -43.67
C PHE A 485 3.32 -11.45 -42.52
N ASN A 486 3.07 -10.15 -42.70
CA ASN A 486 2.48 -9.28 -41.67
C ASN A 486 0.98 -9.54 -41.44
N THR A 487 0.22 -9.86 -42.48
CA THR A 487 -1.21 -10.17 -42.32
C THR A 487 -1.40 -11.50 -41.60
N ARG A 488 -0.50 -12.47 -41.79
CA ARG A 488 -0.49 -13.74 -41.04
C ARG A 488 -0.28 -13.54 -39.54
N ILE A 489 0.59 -12.60 -39.15
CA ILE A 489 0.84 -12.28 -37.74
C ILE A 489 -0.42 -11.66 -37.12
N GLN A 490 -1.07 -10.71 -37.80
CA GLN A 490 -2.29 -10.08 -37.31
C GLN A 490 -3.44 -11.08 -37.13
N ILE A 491 -3.67 -11.94 -38.11
CA ILE A 491 -4.71 -12.98 -38.03
C ILE A 491 -4.40 -13.96 -36.88
N ALA A 492 -3.14 -14.36 -36.73
CA ALA A 492 -2.73 -15.24 -35.63
C ALA A 492 -2.95 -14.58 -34.27
N GLN A 493 -2.59 -13.31 -34.10
CA GLN A 493 -2.80 -12.56 -32.85
C GLN A 493 -4.28 -12.45 -32.50
N GLU A 494 -5.14 -12.08 -33.44
CA GLU A 494 -6.60 -12.03 -33.21
C GLU A 494 -7.19 -13.40 -32.85
N THR A 495 -6.68 -14.46 -33.47
CA THR A 495 -7.12 -15.83 -33.22
C THR A 495 -6.66 -16.32 -31.83
N ILE A 496 -5.44 -15.99 -31.41
CA ILE A 496 -4.89 -16.32 -30.08
C ILE A 496 -5.70 -15.62 -28.98
N LEU A 497 -6.14 -14.37 -29.21
CA LEU A 497 -7.00 -13.65 -28.27
C LEU A 497 -8.36 -14.31 -28.05
N ARG A 498 -8.82 -15.15 -28.98
CA ARG A 498 -10.15 -15.79 -28.91
C ARG A 498 -10.09 -17.30 -28.66
N CYS A 499 -8.90 -17.89 -28.69
CA CYS A 499 -8.71 -19.32 -28.42
C CYS A 499 -8.88 -19.65 -26.93
N SER A 500 -9.38 -20.86 -26.66
CA SER A 500 -9.46 -21.43 -25.31
C SER A 500 -8.13 -22.02 -24.85
N CYS A 501 -7.36 -22.56 -25.80
CA CYS A 501 -6.05 -23.13 -25.56
C CYS A 501 -5.14 -22.87 -26.77
N PHE A 502 -3.90 -22.51 -26.48
CA PHE A 502 -2.83 -22.34 -27.45
C PHE A 502 -1.98 -23.61 -27.46
N VAL A 503 -2.04 -24.38 -28.53
CA VAL A 503 -1.22 -25.59 -28.72
C VAL A 503 -0.02 -25.25 -29.59
N VAL A 504 1.18 -25.58 -29.13
CA VAL A 504 2.43 -25.34 -29.86
C VAL A 504 3.16 -26.65 -30.14
N LEU A 505 3.56 -26.87 -31.39
CA LEU A 505 4.43 -27.99 -31.75
C LEU A 505 5.89 -27.64 -31.46
N VAL A 506 6.51 -28.36 -30.52
CA VAL A 506 7.89 -28.13 -30.10
C VAL A 506 8.81 -29.18 -30.72
N SER A 507 9.72 -28.72 -31.58
CA SER A 507 10.79 -29.49 -32.23
C SER A 507 11.95 -28.53 -32.55
N ARG A 508 13.13 -29.07 -32.88
CA ARG A 508 14.26 -28.21 -33.31
C ARG A 508 13.91 -27.31 -34.50
N GLN A 509 13.06 -27.78 -35.41
CA GLN A 509 12.68 -27.04 -36.61
C GLN A 509 11.62 -25.94 -36.33
N THR A 510 10.68 -26.19 -35.43
CA THR A 510 9.60 -25.25 -35.10
C THR A 510 10.10 -24.11 -34.22
N MET A 511 10.97 -24.40 -33.25
CA MET A 511 11.59 -23.36 -32.41
C MET A 511 12.54 -22.44 -33.19
N GLY A 512 13.07 -22.91 -34.32
CA GLY A 512 13.84 -22.09 -35.26
C GLY A 512 13.00 -21.06 -36.01
N SER A 513 11.67 -21.20 -36.06
CA SER A 513 10.76 -20.28 -36.77
C SER A 513 10.46 -19.03 -35.94
N GLU A 514 10.71 -17.84 -36.51
CA GLU A 514 10.39 -16.55 -35.90
C GLU A 514 8.88 -16.41 -35.63
N LEU A 515 8.04 -16.86 -36.57
CA LEU A 515 6.58 -16.82 -36.44
C LEU A 515 6.05 -17.60 -35.21
N VAL A 516 6.64 -18.76 -34.91
CA VAL A 516 6.22 -19.57 -33.74
C VAL A 516 6.66 -18.91 -32.45
N ARG A 517 7.85 -18.32 -32.42
CA ARG A 517 8.36 -17.59 -31.25
C ARG A 517 7.50 -16.37 -30.94
N ASP A 518 7.12 -15.61 -31.97
CA ASP A 518 6.27 -14.44 -31.81
C ASP A 518 4.85 -14.81 -31.35
N GLN A 519 4.27 -15.86 -31.93
CA GLN A 519 2.95 -16.37 -31.50
C GLN A 519 2.97 -16.92 -30.07
N LEU A 520 4.03 -17.64 -29.68
CA LEU A 520 4.20 -18.16 -28.33
C LEU A 520 4.38 -17.03 -27.32
N ALA A 521 5.23 -16.05 -27.62
CA ALA A 521 5.45 -14.87 -26.77
C ALA A 521 4.16 -14.06 -26.61
N PHE A 522 3.39 -13.89 -27.68
CA PHE A 522 2.09 -13.22 -27.63
C PHE A 522 1.05 -13.99 -26.81
N ALA A 523 1.01 -15.32 -26.92
CA ALA A 523 0.12 -16.15 -26.11
C ALA A 523 0.47 -16.10 -24.61
N GLU A 524 1.76 -16.07 -24.29
CA GLU A 524 2.29 -15.92 -22.93
C GLU A 524 1.93 -14.54 -22.34
N ASP A 525 2.18 -13.46 -23.08
CA ASP A 525 1.83 -12.08 -22.68
C ASP A 525 0.33 -11.91 -22.39
N LYS A 526 -0.52 -12.61 -23.16
CA LYS A 526 -1.98 -12.58 -23.00
C LYS A 526 -2.53 -13.65 -22.03
N GLY A 527 -1.67 -14.39 -21.33
CA GLY A 527 -2.06 -15.34 -20.29
C GLY A 527 -2.89 -16.52 -20.79
N ARG A 528 -2.72 -16.94 -22.06
CA ARG A 528 -3.47 -18.06 -22.64
C ARG A 528 -2.91 -19.41 -22.14
N PRO A 529 -3.76 -20.43 -21.89
CA PRO A 529 -3.28 -21.77 -21.53
C PRO A 529 -2.45 -22.36 -22.68
N ILE A 530 -1.15 -22.57 -22.45
CA ILE A 530 -0.22 -23.12 -23.44
C ILE A 530 -0.07 -24.63 -23.25
N PHE A 531 -0.32 -25.39 -24.30
CA PHE A 531 -0.14 -26.84 -24.33
C PHE A 531 0.95 -27.23 -25.34
N PRO A 532 2.17 -27.56 -24.86
CA PRO A 532 3.26 -27.95 -25.75
C PRO A 532 3.13 -29.43 -26.18
N ILE A 533 3.23 -29.69 -27.48
CA ILE A 533 3.35 -31.04 -28.04
C ILE A 533 4.78 -31.22 -28.53
N VAL A 534 5.56 -32.03 -27.82
CA VAL A 534 6.96 -32.29 -28.17
C VAL A 534 7.02 -33.40 -29.21
N LEU A 535 7.62 -33.09 -30.36
CA LEU A 535 7.92 -34.07 -31.40
C LEU A 535 9.34 -34.60 -31.20
N ASN A 536 9.48 -35.92 -31.19
CA ASN A 536 10.78 -36.56 -31.07
C ASN A 536 11.55 -36.39 -32.39
N ASP A 537 12.80 -35.93 -32.32
CA ASP A 537 13.68 -35.82 -33.49
C ASP A 537 14.14 -37.22 -33.95
N LEU A 538 13.24 -38.00 -34.56
CA LEU A 538 13.63 -39.19 -35.28
C LEU A 538 14.25 -38.75 -36.62
N ASN A 539 15.57 -38.85 -36.73
CA ASN A 539 16.26 -38.75 -38.01
C ASN A 539 15.59 -39.71 -39.01
N PRO A 540 15.06 -39.24 -40.15
CA PRO A 540 14.80 -40.14 -41.26
C PRO A 540 16.18 -40.56 -41.78
N GLY A 541 16.50 -41.83 -41.58
CA GLY A 541 17.77 -42.42 -42.03
C GLY A 541 18.02 -42.27 -43.53
#